data_AF-A0A536C1Q5-F1
#
_entry.id   AF-A0A536C1Q5-F1
#
_cell.length_a   1.000
_cell.length_b   1.000
_cell.length_c   1.000
_cell.angle_alpha   90.00
_cell.angle_beta   90.00
_cell.angle_gamma   90.00
#
_symmetry.space_group_name_H-M   'P 1'
#
loop_
_entity.id
_entity.type
_entity.pdbx_description
1 polymer ?
#
loop_
_entity_poly.entity_id
_entity_poly.type
_entity_poly.pdbx_seq_one_letter_code
_entity_poly.pdbx_strand_id
1 'polypeptide(L)'
;MIPSRELLELRTEWALDVGVIEKDYVLGWLLAGVANNNDLAQGWLFKGGTCLRKCYYETYRFSEDLDFTVVSVGLDVPETLLPIFRSIRDWLAEESGIQIIIDESTFRRRQNLRGNPTTEARIAYRGPNPPRTLPKVKIDITADEAVVDQPVLRPIGHQYSDTIPARTSIRCYSLLELFAEKLRALAERCRPRDLYDVVHMHRHPDLIGRAPEVGAALARKCTHAGIAVPTLEAIRSSPLRQEVEAEWTNMLGHQLPRPLPPFANFWSGLDDVFSWLAGQRVAVVPRRAEMGANLDPAWVAPRAITTWRRGFPFELIRYAGANRLKIDIDYQAEDGRWGPRRIEPYSLRRTRDGNLLLFVVNDRGQLRGYRADRIAGVRPTEEAFSPRFLVEF
;
A
#
# COMPACT_ATOMS: atom_id res chain seq x y z
N MET A 1 23.51 -0.32 2.20
CA MET A 1 22.75 -1.58 2.34
C MET A 1 22.43 -1.81 3.80
N ILE A 2 21.17 -2.14 4.11
CA ILE A 2 20.79 -2.64 5.44
C ILE A 2 21.41 -4.02 5.76
N PRO A 3 21.66 -4.35 7.03
CA PRO A 3 22.15 -5.68 7.44
C PRO A 3 21.05 -6.75 7.40
N SER A 4 21.40 -8.00 7.10
CA SER A 4 20.43 -9.12 7.07
C SER A 4 19.72 -9.34 8.42
N ARG A 5 20.34 -8.94 9.54
CA ARG A 5 19.72 -8.97 10.88
C ARG A 5 18.49 -8.07 10.94
N GLU A 6 18.53 -6.89 10.34
CA GLU A 6 17.38 -5.98 10.32
C GLU A 6 16.20 -6.61 9.59
N LEU A 7 16.44 -7.32 8.47
CA LEU A 7 15.38 -8.05 7.77
C LEU A 7 14.68 -9.10 8.66
N LEU A 8 15.42 -9.77 9.55
CA LEU A 8 14.85 -10.74 10.49
C LEU A 8 14.04 -10.06 11.61
N GLU A 9 14.48 -8.90 12.07
CA GLU A 9 13.75 -8.06 13.02
C GLU A 9 12.44 -7.56 12.39
N LEU A 10 12.49 -7.04 11.16
CA LEU A 10 11.32 -6.60 10.40
C LEU A 10 10.36 -7.75 10.08
N ARG A 11 10.86 -8.95 9.76
CA ARG A 11 10.01 -10.14 9.59
C ARG A 11 9.15 -10.40 10.82
N THR A 12 9.73 -10.23 12.01
CA THR A 12 9.02 -10.45 13.27
C THR A 12 7.97 -9.36 13.47
N GLU A 13 8.35 -8.08 13.30
CA GLU A 13 7.48 -6.93 13.52
C GLU A 13 6.32 -6.86 12.51
N TRP A 14 6.60 -7.11 11.23
CA TRP A 14 5.64 -6.97 10.13
C TRP A 14 4.91 -8.28 9.82
N ALA A 15 5.34 -9.40 10.41
CA ALA A 15 4.77 -10.74 10.20
C ALA A 15 4.69 -11.13 8.71
N LEU A 16 5.76 -10.84 7.96
CA LEU A 16 5.89 -11.10 6.53
C LEU A 16 7.17 -11.87 6.20
N ASP A 17 7.19 -12.51 5.04
CA ASP A 17 8.38 -13.21 4.58
C ASP A 17 9.53 -12.24 4.29
N VAL A 18 10.76 -12.67 4.58
CA VAL A 18 11.97 -11.86 4.36
C VAL A 18 12.09 -11.42 2.91
N GLY A 19 11.75 -12.28 1.95
CA GLY A 19 11.84 -11.97 0.53
C GLY A 19 10.91 -10.82 0.12
N VAL A 20 9.73 -10.73 0.72
CA VAL A 20 8.77 -9.63 0.46
C VAL A 20 9.31 -8.31 1.02
N ILE A 21 9.87 -8.35 2.23
CA ILE A 21 10.47 -7.17 2.89
C ILE A 21 11.71 -6.69 2.13
N GLU A 22 12.57 -7.61 1.72
CA GLU A 22 13.77 -7.30 0.94
C GLU A 22 13.40 -6.74 -0.44
N LYS A 23 12.36 -7.29 -1.09
CA LYS A 23 11.89 -6.76 -2.37
C LYS A 23 11.32 -5.36 -2.22
N ASP A 24 10.54 -5.07 -1.17
CA ASP A 24 10.08 -3.71 -0.86
C ASP A 24 11.23 -2.72 -0.64
N TYR A 25 12.32 -3.17 0.00
CA TYR A 25 13.55 -2.39 0.17
C TYR A 25 14.21 -2.07 -1.18
N VAL A 26 14.37 -3.08 -2.05
CA VAL A 26 14.94 -2.89 -3.40
C VAL A 26 14.07 -2.01 -4.29
N LEU A 27 12.74 -2.10 -4.18
CA LEU A 27 11.82 -1.22 -4.91
C LEU A 27 12.03 0.26 -4.52
N GLY A 28 12.26 0.56 -3.24
CA GLY A 28 12.57 1.93 -2.78
C GLY A 28 13.82 2.50 -3.44
N TRP A 29 14.90 1.71 -3.50
CA TRP A 29 16.15 2.08 -4.15
C TRP A 29 16.03 2.21 -5.67
N LEU A 30 15.33 1.28 -6.34
CA LEU A 30 15.06 1.40 -7.79
C LEU A 30 14.26 2.66 -8.12
N LEU A 31 13.25 2.99 -7.31
CA LEU A 31 12.49 4.24 -7.44
C LEU A 31 13.38 5.46 -7.25
N ALA A 32 14.32 5.42 -6.30
CA ALA A 32 15.30 6.49 -6.10
C ALA A 32 16.21 6.65 -7.32
N GLY A 33 16.67 5.54 -7.92
CA GLY A 33 17.47 5.56 -9.15
C GLY A 33 16.70 6.15 -10.34
N VAL A 34 15.42 5.81 -10.49
CA VAL A 34 14.53 6.41 -11.51
C VAL A 34 14.35 7.92 -11.26
N ALA A 35 14.12 8.32 -10.00
CA ALA A 35 13.91 9.72 -9.63
C ALA A 35 15.19 10.59 -9.77
N ASN A 36 16.38 9.99 -9.66
CA ASN A 36 17.66 10.69 -9.79
C ASN A 36 18.16 10.77 -11.25
N ASN A 37 17.55 10.02 -12.17
CA ASN A 37 17.84 10.15 -13.59
C ASN A 37 16.95 11.24 -14.22
N ASN A 38 17.55 12.28 -14.79
CA ASN A 38 16.81 13.44 -15.31
C ASN A 38 15.74 13.09 -16.37
N ASP A 39 16.05 12.19 -17.29
CA ASP A 39 15.12 11.82 -18.37
C ASP A 39 13.91 11.08 -17.80
N LEU A 40 14.15 10.05 -16.98
CA LEU A 40 13.08 9.28 -16.37
C LEU A 40 12.28 10.11 -15.35
N ALA A 41 12.93 10.94 -14.55
CA ALA A 41 12.29 11.78 -13.55
C ALA A 41 11.29 12.77 -14.17
N GLN A 42 11.51 13.20 -15.41
CA GLN A 42 10.59 14.08 -16.14
C GLN A 42 9.59 13.31 -17.00
N GLY A 43 10.00 12.19 -17.58
CA GLY A 43 9.24 11.47 -18.58
C GLY A 43 8.47 10.26 -18.10
N TRP A 44 8.67 9.79 -16.87
CA TRP A 44 7.91 8.70 -16.26
C TRP A 44 7.03 9.21 -15.12
N LEU A 45 5.80 8.68 -15.06
CA LEU A 45 4.86 8.89 -13.97
C LEU A 45 4.60 7.56 -13.27
N PHE A 46 4.98 7.48 -12.00
CA PHE A 46 4.79 6.29 -11.18
C PHE A 46 3.32 6.08 -10.83
N LYS A 47 2.85 4.83 -10.91
CA LYS A 47 1.46 4.45 -10.64
C LYS A 47 1.34 3.04 -10.04
N GLY A 48 0.11 2.52 -9.99
CA GLY A 48 -0.16 1.15 -9.56
C GLY A 48 -0.12 0.94 -8.04
N GLY A 49 -0.05 -0.32 -7.62
CA GLY A 49 -0.13 -0.71 -6.21
C GLY A 49 1.09 -0.30 -5.39
N THR A 50 2.27 -0.34 -5.99
CA THR A 50 3.51 0.07 -5.31
C THR A 50 3.56 1.59 -5.14
N CYS A 51 2.96 2.37 -6.04
CA CYS A 51 2.80 3.82 -5.84
C CYS A 51 1.91 4.14 -4.64
N LEU A 52 0.80 3.41 -4.47
CA LEU A 52 -0.01 3.55 -3.26
C LEU A 52 0.83 3.29 -2.02
N ARG A 53 1.56 2.17 -2.00
CA ARG A 53 2.39 1.80 -0.85
C ARG A 53 3.51 2.79 -0.55
N LYS A 54 4.30 3.17 -1.55
CA LYS A 54 5.52 3.97 -1.39
C LYS A 54 5.27 5.48 -1.33
N CYS A 55 4.14 5.99 -1.80
CA CYS A 55 3.89 7.43 -1.87
C CYS A 55 2.67 7.93 -1.07
N TYR A 56 1.79 7.03 -0.62
CA TYR A 56 0.53 7.41 0.04
C TYR A 56 0.24 6.63 1.32
N TYR A 57 0.33 5.29 1.28
CA TYR A 57 -0.22 4.37 2.28
C TYR A 57 0.76 3.26 2.65
N GLU A 58 1.52 3.40 3.72
CA GLU A 58 2.57 2.39 4.00
C GLU A 58 2.07 1.18 4.82
N THR A 59 0.92 1.29 5.48
CA THR A 59 0.19 0.15 6.10
C THR A 59 -0.61 -0.68 5.10
N TYR A 60 -0.46 -0.36 3.82
CA TYR A 60 -1.12 -1.03 2.72
C TYR A 60 -0.45 -2.36 2.35
N ARG A 61 -1.13 -3.23 1.60
CA ARG A 61 -0.55 -4.50 1.14
C ARG A 61 0.76 -4.29 0.40
N PHE A 62 1.70 -5.21 0.58
CA PHE A 62 2.95 -5.20 -0.17
C PHE A 62 2.69 -5.43 -1.65
N SER A 63 3.50 -4.79 -2.49
CA SER A 63 3.43 -4.89 -3.93
C SER A 63 4.84 -5.03 -4.47
N GLU A 64 4.98 -5.84 -5.51
CA GLU A 64 6.28 -6.35 -5.93
C GLU A 64 6.74 -5.83 -7.31
N ASP A 65 5.84 -5.17 -8.02
CA ASP A 65 6.05 -4.68 -9.38
C ASP A 65 6.12 -3.14 -9.38
N LEU A 66 6.79 -2.53 -10.35
CA LEU A 66 6.75 -1.08 -10.58
C LEU A 66 5.99 -0.77 -11.85
N ASP A 67 4.97 0.09 -11.76
CA ASP A 67 4.16 0.49 -12.91
C ASP A 67 4.41 1.95 -13.24
N PHE A 68 4.72 2.26 -14.51
CA PHE A 68 4.93 3.62 -14.98
C PHE A 68 4.10 3.91 -16.22
N THR A 69 3.60 5.14 -16.29
CA THR A 69 3.14 5.74 -17.53
C THR A 69 4.23 6.65 -18.09
N VAL A 70 4.48 6.54 -19.39
CA VAL A 70 5.47 7.36 -20.08
C VAL A 70 4.77 8.58 -20.69
N VAL A 71 5.27 9.77 -20.36
CA VAL A 71 4.77 11.06 -20.88
C VAL A 71 5.76 11.74 -21.83
N SER A 72 7.01 11.28 -21.88
CA SER A 72 8.02 11.73 -22.85
C SER A 72 8.27 10.65 -23.89
N VAL A 73 8.05 10.97 -25.16
CA VAL A 73 8.18 10.04 -26.30
C VAL A 73 9.58 9.40 -26.33
N GLY A 74 9.65 8.08 -26.54
CA GLY A 74 10.90 7.34 -26.70
C GLY A 74 11.49 6.79 -25.41
N LEU A 75 11.06 7.27 -24.23
CA LEU A 75 11.49 6.74 -22.93
C LEU A 75 10.77 5.43 -22.53
N ASP A 76 10.22 4.72 -23.50
CA ASP A 76 9.69 3.37 -23.37
C ASP A 76 10.48 2.36 -24.22
N VAL A 77 11.50 2.78 -24.95
CA VAL A 77 12.17 1.95 -25.98
C VAL A 77 13.46 1.32 -25.41
N PRO A 78 13.69 -0.01 -25.57
CA PRO A 78 14.85 -0.72 -25.00
C PRO A 78 16.20 -0.05 -25.27
N GLU A 79 16.42 0.41 -26.50
CA GLU A 79 17.66 1.05 -26.95
C GLU A 79 17.97 2.33 -26.14
N THR A 80 16.92 3.02 -25.69
CA THR A 80 17.03 4.21 -24.82
C THR A 80 17.16 3.81 -23.35
N LEU A 81 16.42 2.79 -22.91
CA LEU A 81 16.37 2.37 -21.50
C LEU A 81 17.62 1.63 -21.04
N LEU A 82 18.27 0.86 -21.91
CA LEU A 82 19.48 0.09 -21.57
C LEU A 82 20.63 0.97 -21.04
N PRO A 83 21.09 2.02 -21.74
CA PRO A 83 22.16 2.88 -21.21
C PRO A 83 21.74 3.60 -19.92
N ILE A 84 20.49 4.06 -19.83
CA ILE A 84 19.95 4.70 -18.62
C ILE A 84 20.02 3.76 -17.41
N PHE A 85 19.53 2.53 -17.56
CA PHE A 85 19.52 1.56 -16.46
C PHE A 85 20.91 1.00 -16.14
N ARG A 86 21.86 1.01 -17.08
CA ARG A 86 23.28 0.74 -16.76
C ARG A 86 23.85 1.84 -15.84
N SER A 87 23.52 3.11 -16.09
CA SER A 87 23.90 4.19 -15.18
C SER A 87 23.21 4.06 -13.81
N ILE A 88 21.92 3.72 -13.77
CA ILE A 88 21.20 3.47 -12.51
C ILE A 88 21.81 2.28 -11.76
N ARG A 89 22.21 1.20 -12.46
CA ARG A 89 22.90 0.06 -11.84
C ARG A 89 24.17 0.49 -11.12
N ASP A 90 25.01 1.28 -11.78
CA ASP A 90 26.29 1.70 -11.23
C ASP A 90 26.06 2.61 -10.01
N TRP A 91 25.12 3.54 -10.12
CA TRP A 91 24.70 4.40 -9.01
C TRP A 91 24.13 3.61 -7.82
N LEU A 92 23.27 2.61 -8.05
CA LEU A 92 22.72 1.77 -6.98
C LEU A 92 23.80 0.97 -6.27
N ALA A 93 24.77 0.43 -7.00
CA ALA A 93 25.87 -0.33 -6.43
C ALA A 93 26.74 0.57 -5.53
N GLU A 94 26.99 1.81 -5.94
CA GLU A 94 27.76 2.79 -5.17
C GLU A 94 27.01 3.27 -3.92
N GLU A 95 25.77 3.74 -4.06
CA GLU A 95 25.03 4.37 -2.97
C GLU A 95 24.48 3.37 -1.94
N SER A 96 24.11 2.17 -2.41
CA SER A 96 23.37 1.22 -1.59
C SER A 96 24.04 -0.13 -1.46
N GLY A 97 25.00 -0.47 -2.33
CA GLY A 97 25.56 -1.82 -2.46
C GLY A 97 24.64 -2.82 -3.17
N ILE A 98 23.41 -2.46 -3.53
CA ILE A 98 22.49 -3.32 -4.29
C ILE A 98 23.03 -3.48 -5.70
N GLN A 99 23.17 -4.72 -6.14
CA GLN A 99 23.60 -5.02 -7.51
C GLN A 99 22.40 -5.44 -8.33
N ILE A 100 22.23 -4.85 -9.51
CA ILE A 100 21.21 -5.26 -10.48
C ILE A 100 21.84 -5.73 -11.79
N ILE A 101 21.15 -6.64 -12.48
CA ILE A 101 21.58 -7.17 -13.77
C ILE A 101 20.80 -6.48 -14.88
N ILE A 102 21.54 -5.77 -15.75
CA ILE A 102 21.01 -5.06 -16.92
C ILE A 102 21.74 -5.56 -18.16
N ASP A 103 21.01 -6.26 -19.02
CA ASP A 103 21.46 -6.83 -20.29
C ASP A 103 20.38 -6.66 -21.38
N GLU A 104 20.69 -7.06 -22.61
CA GLU A 104 19.80 -6.91 -23.77
C GLU A 104 18.44 -7.64 -23.61
N SER A 105 18.34 -8.59 -22.67
CA SER A 105 17.11 -9.32 -22.39
C SER A 105 16.24 -8.68 -21.29
N THR A 106 16.77 -7.66 -20.60
CA THR A 106 16.11 -6.96 -19.49
C THR A 106 14.82 -6.31 -19.95
N PHE A 107 14.85 -5.56 -21.06
CA PHE A 107 13.70 -4.84 -21.60
C PHE A 107 13.12 -5.59 -22.79
N ARG A 108 11.81 -5.82 -22.77
CA ARG A 108 11.11 -6.53 -23.84
C ARG A 108 9.93 -5.70 -24.31
N ARG A 109 9.88 -5.43 -25.62
CA ARG A 109 8.67 -4.88 -26.25
C ARG A 109 7.56 -5.91 -26.24
N ARG A 110 6.38 -5.44 -25.89
CA ARG A 110 5.12 -6.16 -25.84
C ARG A 110 4.04 -5.29 -26.49
N GLN A 111 2.85 -5.85 -26.62
CA GLN A 111 1.66 -5.11 -26.99
C GLN A 111 0.62 -5.27 -25.88
N ASN A 112 -0.15 -4.22 -25.63
CA ASN A 112 -1.31 -4.28 -24.76
C ASN A 112 -2.49 -4.92 -25.51
N LEU A 113 -3.63 -5.08 -24.82
CA LEU A 113 -4.84 -5.70 -25.41
C LEU A 113 -5.41 -4.92 -26.61
N ARG A 114 -5.06 -3.63 -26.76
CA ARG A 114 -5.45 -2.79 -27.89
C ARG A 114 -4.45 -2.83 -29.04
N GLY A 115 -3.39 -3.63 -28.94
CA GLY A 115 -2.32 -3.72 -29.93
C GLY A 115 -1.28 -2.59 -29.84
N ASN A 116 -1.43 -1.66 -28.90
CA ASN A 116 -0.48 -0.56 -28.71
C ASN A 116 0.77 -1.06 -27.98
N PRO A 117 1.95 -0.51 -28.32
CA PRO A 117 3.19 -1.05 -27.78
C PRO A 117 3.41 -0.64 -26.32
N THR A 118 3.99 -1.55 -25.56
CA THR A 118 4.35 -1.38 -24.15
C THR A 118 5.70 -2.04 -23.90
N THR A 119 6.41 -1.64 -22.86
CA THR A 119 7.69 -2.28 -22.49
C THR A 119 7.59 -2.88 -21.11
N GLU A 120 8.10 -4.10 -21.00
CA GLU A 120 8.24 -4.82 -19.74
C GLU A 120 9.73 -4.98 -19.45
N ALA A 121 10.16 -4.62 -18.25
CA ALA A 121 11.49 -4.93 -17.75
C ALA A 121 11.43 -6.04 -16.69
N ARG A 122 12.41 -6.95 -16.70
CA ARG A 122 12.65 -7.87 -15.57
C ARG A 122 14.09 -7.73 -15.11
N ILE A 123 14.27 -7.08 -13.96
CA ILE A 123 15.59 -6.75 -13.40
C ILE A 123 15.89 -7.72 -12.26
N ALA A 124 16.87 -8.59 -12.46
CA ALA A 124 17.39 -9.43 -11.38
C ALA A 124 18.26 -8.61 -10.44
N TYR A 125 18.21 -8.91 -9.14
CA TYR A 125 18.99 -8.17 -8.13
C TYR A 125 19.65 -9.08 -7.11
N ARG A 126 20.75 -8.58 -6.52
CA ARG A 126 21.41 -9.11 -5.33
C ARG A 126 21.28 -8.06 -4.21
N GLY A 127 20.46 -8.37 -3.23
CA GLY A 127 20.21 -7.52 -2.06
C GLY A 127 20.92 -8.01 -0.79
N PRO A 128 20.48 -7.57 0.40
CA PRO A 128 21.04 -7.94 1.71
C PRO A 128 20.94 -9.42 2.08
N ASN A 129 20.04 -10.19 1.47
CA ASN A 129 19.86 -11.62 1.76
C ASN A 129 19.73 -12.43 0.46
N PRO A 130 20.79 -12.45 -0.38
CA PRO A 130 20.66 -12.93 -1.74
C PRO A 130 20.48 -14.46 -1.78
N PRO A 131 19.35 -14.95 -2.30
CA PRO A 131 19.14 -16.39 -2.45
C PRO A 131 19.98 -16.96 -3.60
N ARG A 132 20.03 -18.30 -3.70
CA ARG A 132 20.73 -19.01 -4.79
C ARG A 132 20.23 -18.62 -6.18
N THR A 133 18.92 -18.37 -6.31
CA THR A 133 18.30 -17.89 -7.54
C THR A 133 17.89 -16.44 -7.36
N LEU A 134 18.49 -15.53 -8.13
CA LEU A 134 18.27 -14.10 -7.93
C LEU A 134 16.80 -13.73 -8.15
N PRO A 135 16.17 -13.04 -7.18
CA PRO A 135 14.83 -12.50 -7.35
C PRO A 135 14.82 -11.41 -8.44
N LYS A 136 13.64 -11.16 -8.99
CA LYS A 136 13.44 -10.17 -10.05
C LYS A 136 12.38 -9.16 -9.63
N VAL A 137 12.64 -7.89 -9.95
CA VAL A 137 11.64 -6.83 -9.98
C VAL A 137 11.12 -6.71 -11.41
N LYS A 138 9.79 -6.69 -11.55
CA LYS A 138 9.12 -6.40 -12.81
C LYS A 138 8.86 -4.89 -12.90
N ILE A 139 9.12 -4.29 -14.05
CA ILE A 139 8.72 -2.92 -14.35
C ILE A 139 7.82 -2.93 -15.59
N ASP A 140 6.59 -2.45 -15.47
CA ASP A 140 5.69 -2.25 -16.60
C ASP A 140 5.71 -0.77 -17.01
N ILE A 141 6.02 -0.50 -18.28
CA ILE A 141 6.24 0.84 -18.84
C ILE A 141 5.23 1.03 -19.99
N THR A 142 4.20 1.83 -19.73
CA THR A 142 3.05 2.01 -20.65
C THR A 142 3.02 3.42 -21.23
N ALA A 143 3.09 3.55 -22.56
CA ALA A 143 2.88 4.83 -23.24
C ALA A 143 1.40 5.10 -23.59
N ASP A 144 0.61 4.03 -23.74
CA ASP A 144 -0.83 4.10 -24.06
C ASP A 144 -1.69 4.11 -22.79
N GLU A 145 -1.67 5.25 -22.08
CA GLU A 145 -2.54 5.49 -20.93
C GLU A 145 -2.96 6.97 -20.86
N ALA A 146 -4.22 7.21 -20.49
CA ALA A 146 -4.69 8.57 -20.24
C ALA A 146 -4.31 9.04 -18.84
N VAL A 147 -3.44 10.05 -18.78
CA VAL A 147 -3.16 10.84 -17.56
C VAL A 147 -4.28 11.86 -17.41
N VAL A 148 -5.12 11.69 -16.39
CA VAL A 148 -6.36 12.47 -16.23
C VAL A 148 -6.31 13.48 -15.10
N ASP A 149 -5.31 13.45 -14.24
CA ASP A 149 -5.08 14.45 -13.20
C ASP A 149 -3.64 15.00 -13.26
N GLN A 150 -3.41 16.11 -12.56
CA GLN A 150 -2.07 16.68 -12.43
C GLN A 150 -1.15 15.70 -11.65
N PRO A 151 0.00 15.29 -12.22
CA PRO A 151 0.94 14.47 -11.49
C PRO A 151 1.48 15.20 -10.26
N VAL A 152 1.70 14.46 -9.18
CA VAL A 152 2.20 15.02 -7.93
C VAL A 152 3.61 14.52 -7.64
N LEU A 153 4.41 15.36 -6.98
CA LEU A 153 5.73 14.97 -6.50
C LEU A 153 5.59 14.46 -5.06
N ARG A 154 5.99 13.22 -4.80
CA ARG A 154 5.88 12.59 -3.47
C ARG A 154 7.23 12.04 -3.01
N PRO A 155 7.56 12.17 -1.71
CA PRO A 155 8.70 11.43 -1.16
C PRO A 155 8.48 9.92 -1.31
N ILE A 156 9.57 9.17 -1.48
CA ILE A 156 9.52 7.71 -1.55
C ILE A 156 9.64 7.15 -0.12
N GLY A 157 8.67 6.32 0.28
CA GLY A 157 8.70 5.59 1.54
C GLY A 157 9.86 4.60 1.60
N HIS A 158 10.74 4.78 2.58
CA HIS A 158 11.94 3.97 2.81
C HIS A 158 12.17 3.78 4.32
N GLN A 159 11.46 2.82 4.91
CA GLN A 159 11.37 2.60 6.36
C GLN A 159 12.44 1.63 6.86
N TYR A 160 13.67 1.87 6.42
CA TYR A 160 14.83 1.04 6.68
C TYR A 160 15.90 1.86 7.40
N SER A 161 16.89 1.20 8.01
CA SER A 161 17.91 1.90 8.79
C SER A 161 18.88 2.72 7.93
N ASP A 162 19.06 2.36 6.66
CA ASP A 162 19.76 3.19 5.69
C ASP A 162 18.84 4.22 5.05
N THR A 163 19.43 5.15 4.29
CA THR A 163 18.70 6.28 3.72
C THR A 163 18.89 6.32 2.23
N ILE A 164 17.79 6.39 1.48
CA ILE A 164 17.82 6.95 0.14
C ILE A 164 18.22 8.43 0.22
N PRO A 165 18.90 9.01 -0.78
CA PRO A 165 19.36 10.39 -0.74
C PRO A 165 18.24 11.35 -0.34
N ALA A 166 18.56 12.29 0.55
CA ALA A 166 17.60 13.22 1.11
C ALA A 166 16.87 14.00 0.00
N ARG A 167 15.55 14.15 0.14
CA ARG A 167 14.64 14.83 -0.82
C ARG A 167 14.36 14.07 -2.12
N THR A 168 14.82 12.84 -2.28
CA THR A 168 14.43 12.02 -3.43
C THR A 168 12.92 11.84 -3.43
N SER A 169 12.28 12.46 -4.42
CA SER A 169 10.84 12.45 -4.61
C SER A 169 10.55 12.00 -6.03
N ILE A 170 9.46 11.28 -6.21
CA ILE A 170 9.07 10.74 -7.51
C ILE A 170 7.78 11.39 -8.00
N ARG A 171 7.72 11.65 -9.31
CA ARG A 171 6.48 12.08 -9.96
C ARG A 171 5.57 10.88 -10.07
N CYS A 172 4.37 11.00 -9.52
CA CYS A 172 3.40 9.92 -9.51
C CYS A 172 1.98 10.42 -9.77
N TYR A 173 1.08 9.48 -10.03
CA TYR A 173 -0.34 9.78 -10.13
C TYR A 173 -0.88 10.37 -8.83
N SER A 174 -1.86 11.27 -8.94
CA SER A 174 -2.61 11.73 -7.79
C SER A 174 -3.39 10.56 -7.16
N LEU A 175 -3.79 10.72 -5.90
CA LEU A 175 -4.57 9.70 -5.23
C LEU A 175 -5.93 9.43 -5.90
N LEU A 176 -6.54 10.49 -6.44
CA LEU A 176 -7.81 10.41 -7.15
C LEU A 176 -7.66 9.58 -8.43
N GLU A 177 -6.58 9.83 -9.17
CA GLU A 177 -6.32 9.13 -10.41
C GLU A 177 -5.96 7.65 -10.18
N LEU A 178 -5.19 7.36 -9.13
CA LEU A 178 -4.92 5.98 -8.71
C LEU A 178 -6.22 5.25 -8.37
N PHE A 179 -7.15 5.91 -7.66
CA PHE A 179 -8.41 5.28 -7.29
C PHE A 179 -9.28 4.99 -8.51
N ALA A 180 -9.39 5.95 -9.43
CA ALA A 180 -10.06 5.76 -10.71
C ALA A 180 -9.46 4.58 -11.50
N GLU A 181 -8.14 4.46 -11.54
CA GLU A 181 -7.48 3.35 -12.24
C GLU A 181 -7.73 1.99 -11.56
N LYS A 182 -7.79 1.95 -10.22
CA LYS A 182 -8.16 0.72 -9.48
C LYS A 182 -9.60 0.29 -9.71
N LEU A 183 -10.54 1.24 -9.76
CA LEU A 183 -11.93 0.98 -10.09
C LEU A 183 -12.08 0.44 -11.52
N ARG A 184 -11.38 1.04 -12.49
CA ARG A 184 -11.32 0.54 -13.88
C ARG A 184 -10.76 -0.89 -13.92
N ALA A 185 -9.62 -1.13 -13.29
CA ALA A 185 -8.97 -2.45 -13.26
C ALA A 185 -9.85 -3.51 -12.58
N LEU A 186 -10.55 -3.18 -11.49
CA LEU A 186 -11.49 -4.09 -10.84
C LEU A 186 -12.60 -4.53 -11.81
N ALA A 187 -13.09 -3.62 -12.66
CA ALA A 187 -14.10 -3.94 -13.66
C ALA A 187 -13.56 -4.79 -14.82
N GLU A 188 -12.35 -4.49 -15.30
CA GLU A 188 -11.76 -5.17 -16.46
C GLU A 188 -11.30 -6.61 -16.14
N ARG A 189 -10.60 -6.79 -15.01
CA ARG A 189 -9.93 -8.06 -14.70
C ARG A 189 -10.40 -8.73 -13.42
N CYS A 190 -11.17 -8.02 -12.59
CA CYS A 190 -11.73 -8.50 -11.32
C CYS A 190 -10.74 -9.38 -10.56
N ARG A 191 -9.68 -8.80 -9.98
CA ARG A 191 -8.68 -9.56 -9.20
C ARG A 191 -8.78 -9.23 -7.70
N PRO A 192 -8.46 -10.19 -6.80
CA PRO A 192 -8.39 -9.97 -5.35
C PRO A 192 -7.66 -8.70 -4.94
N ARG A 193 -6.52 -8.42 -5.57
CA ARG A 193 -5.72 -7.21 -5.30
C ARG A 193 -6.46 -5.92 -5.64
N ASP A 194 -7.24 -5.89 -6.72
CA ASP A 194 -8.01 -4.70 -7.08
C ASP A 194 -9.19 -4.49 -6.14
N LEU A 195 -9.87 -5.57 -5.74
CA LEU A 195 -10.96 -5.50 -4.76
C LEU A 195 -10.43 -5.01 -3.40
N TYR A 196 -9.33 -5.59 -2.94
CA TYR A 196 -8.63 -5.14 -1.74
C TYR A 196 -8.33 -3.64 -1.84
N ASP A 197 -7.76 -3.24 -2.97
CA ASP A 197 -7.32 -1.88 -3.20
C ASP A 197 -8.48 -0.88 -3.20
N VAL A 198 -9.51 -1.12 -4.00
CA VAL A 198 -10.69 -0.26 -4.11
C VAL A 198 -11.36 -0.02 -2.77
N VAL A 199 -11.54 -1.09 -1.97
CA VAL A 199 -12.19 -1.00 -0.67
C VAL A 199 -11.31 -0.26 0.33
N HIS A 200 -10.00 -0.52 0.35
CA HIS A 200 -9.07 0.19 1.25
C HIS A 200 -8.94 1.67 0.89
N MET A 201 -8.83 2.00 -0.40
CA MET A 201 -8.77 3.38 -0.87
C MET A 201 -10.01 4.16 -0.42
N HIS A 202 -11.21 3.63 -0.68
CA HIS A 202 -12.47 4.25 -0.23
C HIS A 202 -12.52 4.52 1.27
N ARG A 203 -11.91 3.65 2.09
CA ARG A 203 -11.88 3.80 3.55
C ARG A 203 -10.92 4.90 4.02
N HIS A 204 -10.04 5.39 3.16
CA HIS A 204 -8.99 6.31 3.56
C HIS A 204 -9.51 7.74 3.77
N PRO A 205 -9.11 8.44 4.87
CA PRO A 205 -9.59 9.79 5.18
C PRO A 205 -9.35 10.83 4.07
N ASP A 206 -8.23 10.73 3.34
CA ASP A 206 -7.89 11.66 2.25
C ASP A 206 -8.88 11.65 1.06
N LEU A 207 -9.77 10.66 0.97
CA LEU A 207 -10.80 10.55 -0.07
C LEU A 207 -12.19 10.99 0.40
N ILE A 208 -12.35 11.39 1.67
CA ILE A 208 -13.61 11.94 2.19
C ILE A 208 -14.02 13.16 1.36
N GLY A 209 -15.25 13.14 0.85
CA GLY A 209 -15.81 14.24 0.06
C GLY A 209 -15.27 14.35 -1.37
N ARG A 210 -14.43 13.40 -1.84
CA ARG A 210 -13.78 13.45 -3.16
C ARG A 210 -14.46 12.59 -4.23
N ALA A 211 -15.71 12.17 -3.99
CA ALA A 211 -16.43 11.26 -4.89
C ALA A 211 -16.60 11.84 -6.32
N PRO A 212 -16.98 13.12 -6.49
CA PRO A 212 -17.14 13.70 -7.83
C PRO A 212 -15.85 13.68 -8.64
N GLU A 213 -14.71 13.99 -8.04
CA GLU A 213 -13.42 14.01 -8.74
C GLU A 213 -12.95 12.61 -9.12
N VAL A 214 -13.13 11.61 -8.25
CA VAL A 214 -12.84 10.21 -8.58
C VAL A 214 -13.76 9.71 -9.69
N GLY A 215 -15.06 10.03 -9.63
CA GLY A 215 -16.01 9.68 -10.67
C GLY A 215 -15.66 10.27 -12.03
N ALA A 216 -15.26 11.56 -12.08
CA ALA A 216 -14.83 12.22 -13.31
C ALA A 216 -13.54 11.61 -13.88
N ALA A 217 -12.55 11.33 -13.03
CA ALA A 217 -11.31 10.66 -13.44
C ALA A 217 -11.58 9.24 -13.98
N LEU A 218 -12.45 8.47 -13.31
CA LEU A 218 -12.88 7.14 -13.74
C LEU A 218 -13.55 7.19 -15.12
N ALA A 219 -14.48 8.11 -15.33
CA ALA A 219 -15.17 8.27 -16.61
C ALA A 219 -14.19 8.52 -17.78
N ARG A 220 -13.20 9.40 -17.57
CA ARG A 220 -12.17 9.69 -18.57
C ARG A 220 -11.27 8.48 -18.84
N LYS A 221 -10.85 7.74 -17.80
CA LYS A 221 -10.05 6.52 -17.97
C LYS A 221 -10.81 5.39 -18.66
N CYS A 222 -12.09 5.20 -18.34
CA CYS A 222 -12.97 4.24 -19.02
C CYS A 222 -13.16 4.61 -20.49
N THR A 223 -13.37 5.90 -20.80
CA THR A 223 -13.49 6.40 -22.18
C THR A 223 -12.24 6.08 -23.00
N HIS A 224 -11.06 6.34 -22.45
CA HIS A 224 -9.79 6.00 -23.11
C HIS A 224 -9.60 4.49 -23.30
N ALA A 225 -9.99 3.68 -22.31
CA ALA A 225 -9.92 2.23 -22.40
C ALA A 225 -10.97 1.61 -23.34
N GLY A 226 -12.00 2.37 -23.75
CA GLY A 226 -13.09 1.89 -24.59
C GLY A 226 -14.10 1.00 -23.84
N ILE A 227 -14.27 1.21 -22.53
CA ILE A 227 -15.21 0.44 -21.70
C ILE A 227 -16.24 1.36 -21.04
N ALA A 228 -17.38 0.78 -20.65
CA ALA A 228 -18.38 1.49 -19.84
C ALA A 228 -17.84 1.80 -18.44
N VAL A 229 -18.32 2.89 -17.83
CA VAL A 229 -18.05 3.16 -16.41
C VAL A 229 -18.69 2.06 -15.57
N PRO A 230 -17.93 1.37 -14.71
CA PRO A 230 -18.45 0.24 -13.97
C PRO A 230 -19.57 0.65 -13.02
N THR A 231 -20.57 -0.22 -12.90
CA THR A 231 -21.61 -0.14 -11.87
C THR A 231 -21.44 -1.27 -10.87
N LEU A 232 -22.04 -1.12 -9.69
CA LEU A 232 -22.08 -2.20 -8.71
C LEU A 232 -22.70 -3.48 -9.28
N GLU A 233 -23.78 -3.32 -10.06
CA GLU A 233 -24.46 -4.42 -10.74
C GLU A 233 -23.50 -5.16 -11.68
N ALA A 234 -22.78 -4.44 -12.54
CA ALA A 234 -21.84 -5.02 -13.49
C ALA A 234 -20.72 -5.83 -12.81
N ILE A 235 -20.20 -5.33 -11.68
CA ILE A 235 -19.19 -6.06 -10.90
C ILE A 235 -19.79 -7.30 -10.23
N ARG A 236 -21.01 -7.19 -9.68
CA ARG A 236 -21.69 -8.32 -9.01
C ARG A 236 -22.12 -9.42 -9.98
N SER A 237 -22.50 -9.05 -11.20
CA SER A 237 -22.84 -9.98 -12.26
C SER A 237 -21.60 -10.51 -13.00
N SER A 238 -20.39 -10.07 -12.64
CA SER A 238 -19.17 -10.53 -13.29
C SER A 238 -19.00 -12.04 -13.11
N PRO A 239 -18.73 -12.79 -14.19
CA PRO A 239 -18.46 -14.22 -14.11
C PRO A 239 -17.19 -14.52 -13.31
N LEU A 240 -16.30 -13.54 -13.15
CA LEU A 240 -15.03 -13.68 -12.43
C LEU A 240 -15.18 -13.67 -10.90
N ARG A 241 -16.37 -13.37 -10.35
CA ARG A 241 -16.57 -13.30 -8.89
C ARG A 241 -16.06 -14.56 -8.16
N GLN A 242 -16.44 -15.75 -8.65
CA GLN A 242 -16.06 -17.00 -7.98
C GLN A 242 -14.54 -17.21 -7.99
N GLU A 243 -13.87 -16.84 -9.08
CA GLU A 243 -12.41 -16.88 -9.18
C GLU A 243 -11.76 -15.89 -8.20
N VAL A 244 -12.31 -14.68 -8.04
CA VAL A 244 -11.80 -13.71 -7.05
C VAL A 244 -11.85 -14.28 -5.64
N GLU A 245 -12.95 -14.91 -5.27
CA GLU A 245 -13.12 -15.49 -3.93
C GLU A 245 -12.14 -16.65 -3.71
N ALA A 246 -12.01 -17.54 -4.69
CA ALA A 246 -11.08 -18.67 -4.64
C ALA A 246 -9.61 -18.23 -4.54
N GLU A 247 -9.23 -17.20 -5.29
CA GLU A 247 -7.86 -16.69 -5.36
C GLU A 247 -7.53 -15.66 -4.28
N TRP A 248 -8.50 -15.29 -3.41
CA TRP A 248 -8.31 -14.27 -2.38
C TRP A 248 -7.10 -14.53 -1.50
N THR A 249 -7.01 -15.75 -0.96
CA THR A 249 -5.91 -16.15 -0.07
C THR A 249 -4.59 -16.30 -0.83
N ASN A 250 -4.64 -16.86 -2.05
CA ASN A 250 -3.45 -17.09 -2.84
C ASN A 250 -2.77 -15.78 -3.24
N MET A 251 -3.55 -14.82 -3.75
CA MET A 251 -3.02 -13.57 -4.28
C MET A 251 -2.63 -12.54 -3.21
N LEU A 252 -3.26 -12.58 -2.03
CA LEU A 252 -2.98 -11.64 -0.94
C LEU A 252 -2.09 -12.22 0.17
N GLY A 253 -2.00 -13.56 0.30
CA GLY A 253 -1.40 -14.22 1.45
C GLY A 253 0.09 -13.98 1.69
N HIS A 254 0.84 -13.58 0.65
CA HIS A 254 2.24 -13.18 0.77
C HIS A 254 2.42 -11.66 0.93
N GLN A 255 1.38 -10.87 0.66
CA GLN A 255 1.42 -9.41 0.65
C GLN A 255 0.88 -8.79 1.93
N LEU A 256 0.28 -9.61 2.80
CA LEU A 256 -0.39 -9.20 4.01
C LEU A 256 -0.06 -10.14 5.17
N PRO A 257 -0.02 -9.60 6.41
CA PRO A 257 0.01 -10.42 7.61
C PRO A 257 -1.19 -11.37 7.71
N ARG A 258 -1.04 -12.41 8.54
CA ARG A 258 -2.11 -13.36 8.85
C ARG A 258 -2.81 -12.99 10.17
N PRO A 259 -4.11 -13.32 10.32
CA PRO A 259 -5.05 -13.77 9.29
C PRO A 259 -5.32 -12.71 8.22
N LEU A 260 -5.72 -13.16 7.03
CA LEU A 260 -6.24 -12.27 5.99
C LEU A 260 -7.64 -11.80 6.36
N PRO A 261 -8.06 -10.59 5.93
CA PRO A 261 -9.43 -10.20 6.11
C PRO A 261 -10.39 -11.11 5.30
N PRO A 262 -11.59 -11.42 5.83
CA PRO A 262 -12.57 -12.20 5.10
C PRO A 262 -12.98 -11.53 3.79
N PHE A 263 -12.96 -12.31 2.69
CA PHE A 263 -13.40 -11.85 1.37
C PHE A 263 -14.79 -11.20 1.40
N ALA A 264 -15.74 -11.82 2.11
CA ALA A 264 -17.11 -11.34 2.22
C ALA A 264 -17.23 -9.88 2.68
N ASN A 265 -16.32 -9.42 3.56
CA ASN A 265 -16.32 -8.04 4.08
C ASN A 265 -15.82 -7.02 3.05
N PHE A 266 -14.96 -7.46 2.14
CA PHE A 266 -14.48 -6.63 1.03
C PHE A 266 -15.50 -6.63 -0.10
N TRP A 267 -16.11 -7.78 -0.40
CA TRP A 267 -17.16 -7.89 -1.40
C TRP A 267 -18.40 -7.06 -1.05
N SER A 268 -18.88 -7.12 0.20
CA SER A 268 -19.97 -6.24 0.67
C SER A 268 -19.53 -4.77 0.79
N GLY A 269 -18.24 -4.52 1.02
CA GLY A 269 -17.68 -3.17 1.03
C GLY A 269 -17.88 -2.40 -0.29
N LEU A 270 -18.11 -3.10 -1.42
CA LEU A 270 -18.44 -2.46 -2.69
C LEU A 270 -19.77 -1.69 -2.64
N ASP A 271 -20.74 -2.10 -1.82
CA ASP A 271 -21.99 -1.35 -1.65
C ASP A 271 -21.69 0.08 -1.17
N ASP A 272 -20.79 0.22 -0.19
CA ASP A 272 -20.37 1.50 0.33
C ASP A 272 -19.64 2.34 -0.74
N VAL A 273 -18.70 1.71 -1.46
CA VAL A 273 -17.89 2.36 -2.51
C VAL A 273 -18.79 2.96 -3.59
N PHE A 274 -19.72 2.17 -4.13
CA PHE A 274 -20.57 2.62 -5.23
C PHE A 274 -21.66 3.59 -4.77
N SER A 275 -22.20 3.43 -3.56
CA SER A 275 -23.10 4.42 -2.96
C SER A 275 -22.41 5.77 -2.75
N TRP A 276 -21.13 5.74 -2.33
CA TRP A 276 -20.30 6.93 -2.19
C TRP A 276 -20.01 7.58 -3.55
N LEU A 277 -19.59 6.82 -4.56
CA LEU A 277 -19.39 7.32 -5.93
C LEU A 277 -20.65 7.94 -6.53
N ALA A 278 -21.82 7.37 -6.24
CA ALA A 278 -23.11 7.89 -6.70
C ALA A 278 -23.59 9.13 -5.92
N GLY A 279 -22.85 9.60 -4.92
CA GLY A 279 -23.25 10.73 -4.06
C GLY A 279 -24.44 10.42 -3.15
N GLN A 280 -24.82 9.14 -3.00
CA GLN A 280 -25.96 8.71 -2.20
C GLN A 280 -25.65 8.64 -0.70
N ARG A 281 -24.36 8.75 -0.33
CA ARG A 281 -23.93 8.91 1.06
C ARG A 281 -23.36 10.30 1.29
N VAL A 282 -23.95 11.01 2.26
CA VAL A 282 -23.34 12.19 2.84
C VAL A 282 -22.06 11.75 3.55
N ALA A 283 -20.95 12.42 3.27
CA ALA A 283 -19.67 12.19 3.94
C ALA A 283 -19.77 12.59 5.42
N VAL A 284 -20.23 11.67 6.28
CA VAL A 284 -20.15 11.85 7.72
C VAL A 284 -18.73 11.49 8.15
N VAL A 285 -17.93 12.48 8.54
CA VAL A 285 -16.61 12.22 9.14
C VAL A 285 -16.87 11.57 10.51
N PRO A 286 -16.51 10.29 10.70
CA PRO A 286 -16.67 9.65 12.00
C PRO A 286 -15.83 10.40 13.04
N ARG A 287 -16.33 10.49 14.28
CA ARG A 287 -15.55 11.10 15.37
C ARG A 287 -14.25 10.31 15.59
N ARG A 288 -13.18 10.99 15.94
CA ARG A 288 -11.91 10.33 16.30
C ARG A 288 -12.10 9.50 17.57
N ALA A 289 -11.47 8.33 17.61
CA ALA A 289 -11.40 7.52 18.82
C ALA A 289 -10.33 8.09 19.74
N GLU A 290 -10.71 8.95 20.68
CA GLU A 290 -9.82 9.51 21.69
C GLU A 290 -10.60 9.91 22.96
N MET A 291 -9.93 9.86 24.11
CA MET A 291 -10.47 10.30 25.39
C MET A 291 -9.35 10.80 26.31
N GLY A 292 -9.72 11.64 27.27
CA GLY A 292 -8.80 12.25 28.23
C GLY A 292 -8.17 13.55 27.72
N ALA A 293 -7.83 14.44 28.66
CA ALA A 293 -7.33 15.78 28.35
C ALA A 293 -5.79 15.88 28.18
N ASN A 294 -5.05 14.83 28.56
CA ASN A 294 -3.57 14.84 28.60
C ASN A 294 -2.89 14.35 27.30
N LEU A 295 -3.58 14.48 26.16
CA LEU A 295 -3.02 14.12 24.86
C LEU A 295 -2.10 15.23 24.34
N ASP A 296 -1.03 14.85 23.67
CA ASP A 296 -0.18 15.76 22.91
C ASP A 296 -0.84 16.03 21.53
N PRO A 297 -1.37 17.25 21.28
CA PRO A 297 -2.04 17.56 20.03
C PRO A 297 -1.07 17.69 18.84
N ALA A 298 0.23 17.88 19.09
CA ALA A 298 1.23 18.01 18.05
C ALA A 298 1.76 16.64 17.57
N TRP A 299 1.55 15.59 18.36
CA TRP A 299 1.98 14.25 17.99
C TRP A 299 1.00 13.59 17.02
N VAL A 300 1.54 13.08 15.91
CA VAL A 300 0.80 12.30 14.91
C VAL A 300 1.45 10.94 14.79
N ALA A 301 0.63 9.89 14.73
CA ALA A 301 1.14 8.55 14.48
C ALA A 301 1.90 8.51 13.15
N PRO A 302 3.03 7.79 13.06
CA PRO A 302 3.69 7.56 11.79
C PRO A 302 2.69 7.02 10.78
N ARG A 303 2.50 7.72 9.65
CA ARG A 303 1.75 7.17 8.50
C ARG A 303 2.44 5.92 7.98
N ALA A 304 3.76 5.93 8.12
CA ALA A 304 4.69 4.92 7.72
C ALA A 304 4.64 3.63 8.55
N ILE A 305 4.88 2.47 7.93
CA ILE A 305 5.17 1.24 8.70
C ILE A 305 6.47 1.48 9.48
N THR A 306 6.54 1.13 10.76
CA THR A 306 7.76 1.45 11.53
C THR A 306 8.10 0.37 12.54
N THR A 307 9.35 0.39 13.00
CA THR A 307 9.78 -0.47 14.11
C THR A 307 9.51 0.24 15.42
N TRP A 308 8.47 -0.21 16.13
CA TRP A 308 8.06 0.39 17.40
C TRP A 308 8.99 0.03 18.57
N ARG A 309 9.97 -0.86 18.34
CA ARG A 309 10.90 -1.41 19.33
C ARG A 309 10.18 -1.90 20.58
N ARG A 310 9.08 -2.64 20.37
CA ARG A 310 8.29 -3.27 21.42
C ARG A 310 8.61 -4.76 21.46
N GLY A 311 8.33 -5.41 22.58
CA GLY A 311 8.48 -6.87 22.73
C GLY A 311 7.45 -7.69 21.95
N PHE A 312 6.66 -7.06 21.08
CA PHE A 312 5.59 -7.67 20.29
C PHE A 312 5.43 -6.93 18.94
N PRO A 313 4.90 -7.59 17.90
CA PRO A 313 4.74 -7.01 16.56
C PRO A 313 3.62 -5.97 16.52
N PHE A 314 3.95 -4.72 16.80
CA PHE A 314 2.97 -3.66 16.99
C PHE A 314 2.22 -3.34 15.69
N GLU A 315 2.87 -3.45 14.54
CA GLU A 315 2.26 -3.23 13.23
C GLU A 315 1.05 -4.15 12.94
N LEU A 316 0.94 -5.30 13.63
CA LEU A 316 -0.27 -6.14 13.55
C LEU A 316 -1.54 -5.43 14.07
N ILE A 317 -1.40 -4.48 15.01
CA ILE A 317 -2.53 -3.66 15.49
C ILE A 317 -3.00 -2.73 14.38
N ARG A 318 -2.07 -2.09 13.69
CA ARG A 318 -2.37 -1.15 12.59
C ARG A 318 -2.95 -1.88 11.40
N TYR A 319 -2.35 -3.02 11.03
CA TYR A 319 -2.88 -3.94 10.04
C TYR A 319 -4.33 -4.34 10.36
N ALA A 320 -4.61 -4.80 11.59
CA ALA A 320 -5.95 -5.19 12.00
C ALA A 320 -6.93 -4.01 11.91
N GLY A 321 -6.55 -2.83 12.38
CA GLY A 321 -7.37 -1.62 12.28
C GLY A 321 -7.72 -1.26 10.83
N ALA A 322 -6.72 -1.12 9.96
CA ALA A 322 -6.91 -0.79 8.54
C ALA A 322 -7.82 -1.80 7.82
N ASN A 323 -7.70 -3.09 8.17
CA ASN A 323 -8.49 -4.19 7.60
C ASN A 323 -9.83 -4.42 8.34
N ARG A 324 -10.16 -3.60 9.35
CA ARG A 324 -11.35 -3.71 10.21
C ARG A 324 -11.49 -5.05 10.93
N LEU A 325 -10.37 -5.61 11.37
CA LEU A 325 -10.30 -6.84 12.15
C LEU A 325 -10.20 -6.54 13.64
N LYS A 326 -10.93 -7.32 14.44
CA LYS A 326 -10.72 -7.36 15.89
C LYS A 326 -9.40 -8.04 16.20
N ILE A 327 -8.86 -7.68 17.34
CA ILE A 327 -7.54 -8.16 17.78
C ILE A 327 -7.60 -8.58 19.24
N ASP A 328 -6.96 -9.70 19.55
CA ASP A 328 -6.73 -10.13 20.91
C ASP A 328 -5.39 -9.56 21.38
N ILE A 329 -5.43 -8.79 22.45
CA ILE A 329 -4.23 -8.28 23.12
C ILE A 329 -4.08 -8.97 24.48
N ASP A 330 -2.85 -9.27 24.86
CA ASP A 330 -2.54 -9.66 26.23
C ASP A 330 -2.13 -8.42 27.02
N TYR A 331 -2.97 -7.98 27.97
CA TYR A 331 -2.86 -6.65 28.58
C TYR A 331 -2.75 -6.68 30.10
N GLN A 332 -1.76 -5.96 30.62
CA GLN A 332 -1.56 -5.75 32.06
C GLN A 332 -2.10 -4.37 32.49
N ALA A 333 -3.21 -4.36 33.22
CA ALA A 333 -3.84 -3.14 33.70
C ALA A 333 -3.06 -2.47 34.86
N GLU A 334 -3.40 -1.21 35.17
CA GLU A 334 -2.80 -0.44 36.27
C GLU A 334 -3.00 -1.03 37.65
N ASP A 335 -4.15 -1.66 37.86
CA ASP A 335 -4.48 -2.37 39.09
C ASP A 335 -3.86 -3.77 39.16
N GLY A 336 -2.95 -4.11 38.25
CA GLY A 336 -2.26 -5.41 38.21
C GLY A 336 -3.06 -6.53 37.56
N ARG A 337 -4.32 -6.30 37.13
CA ARG A 337 -5.10 -7.32 36.41
C ARG A 337 -4.46 -7.62 35.06
N TRP A 338 -4.14 -8.88 34.83
CA TRP A 338 -3.63 -9.39 33.57
C TRP A 338 -4.67 -10.30 32.93
N GLY A 339 -4.97 -10.07 31.66
CA GLY A 339 -5.62 -11.10 30.84
C GLY A 339 -5.79 -10.70 29.39
N PRO A 340 -6.27 -11.65 28.56
CA PRO A 340 -6.59 -11.37 27.17
C PRO A 340 -7.76 -10.39 27.08
N ARG A 341 -7.70 -9.47 26.11
CA ARG A 341 -8.79 -8.57 25.76
C ARG A 341 -9.02 -8.59 24.26
N ARG A 342 -10.26 -8.83 23.85
CA ARG A 342 -10.69 -8.63 22.47
C ARG A 342 -11.10 -7.18 22.26
N ILE A 343 -10.54 -6.55 21.22
CA ILE A 343 -10.72 -5.13 20.96
C ILE A 343 -10.89 -4.83 19.47
N GLU A 344 -11.54 -3.70 19.19
CA GLU A 344 -11.57 -3.01 17.90
C GLU A 344 -10.51 -1.88 17.94
N PRO A 345 -9.39 -1.98 17.21
CA PRO A 345 -8.36 -0.94 17.23
C PRO A 345 -8.75 0.23 16.30
N TYR A 346 -8.64 1.47 16.80
CA TYR A 346 -8.96 2.67 16.00
C TYR A 346 -7.81 3.65 15.76
N SER A 347 -7.03 4.01 16.79
CA SER A 347 -6.03 5.07 16.64
C SER A 347 -4.89 4.97 17.66
N LEU A 348 -3.80 5.70 17.39
CA LEU A 348 -2.72 5.94 18.35
C LEU A 348 -2.67 7.40 18.73
N ARG A 349 -2.31 7.66 19.98
CA ARG A 349 -1.97 8.99 20.49
C ARG A 349 -0.79 8.90 21.42
N ARG A 350 -0.14 10.04 21.64
CA ARG A 350 0.86 10.18 22.68
C ARG A 350 0.32 11.09 23.78
N THR A 351 0.55 10.73 25.03
CA THR A 351 0.31 11.64 26.15
C THR A 351 1.42 12.69 26.22
N ARG A 352 1.17 13.83 26.90
CA ARG A 352 2.23 14.82 27.15
C ARG A 352 3.41 14.24 27.93
N ASP A 353 3.14 13.26 28.81
CA ASP A 353 4.17 12.51 29.55
C ASP A 353 4.88 11.43 28.70
N GLY A 354 4.67 11.43 27.39
CA GLY A 354 5.41 10.60 26.44
C GLY A 354 4.89 9.18 26.24
N ASN A 355 3.82 8.76 26.91
CA ASN A 355 3.25 7.40 26.78
C ASN A 355 2.46 7.26 25.48
N LEU A 356 2.64 6.12 24.80
CA LEU A 356 1.86 5.76 23.62
C LEU A 356 0.56 5.08 24.06
N LEU A 357 -0.57 5.63 23.64
CA LEU A 357 -1.91 5.09 23.89
C LEU A 357 -2.48 4.52 22.60
N LEU A 358 -3.01 3.30 22.70
CA LEU A 358 -3.86 2.65 21.72
C LEU A 358 -5.32 2.90 22.10
N PHE A 359 -6.05 3.64 21.27
CA PHE A 359 -7.49 3.82 21.43
C PHE A 359 -8.26 2.71 20.72
N VAL A 360 -9.18 2.12 21.48
CA VAL A 360 -9.88 0.91 21.10
C VAL A 360 -11.32 0.97 21.55
N VAL A 361 -12.16 0.14 20.96
CA VAL A 361 -13.41 -0.24 21.61
C VAL A 361 -13.32 -1.69 22.09
N ASN A 362 -13.64 -1.92 23.36
CA ASN A 362 -13.63 -3.26 23.94
C ASN A 362 -14.86 -4.10 23.54
N ASP A 363 -14.83 -5.37 23.91
CA ASP A 363 -15.93 -6.34 23.79
C ASP A 363 -17.28 -5.86 24.35
N ARG A 364 -17.28 -4.98 25.36
CA ARG A 364 -18.47 -4.33 25.94
C ARG A 364 -18.93 -3.09 25.19
N GLY A 365 -18.31 -2.75 24.06
CA GLY A 365 -18.65 -1.60 23.25
C GLY A 365 -18.18 -0.25 23.81
N GLN A 366 -17.27 -0.23 24.78
CA GLN A 366 -16.78 0.98 25.43
C GLN A 366 -15.44 1.45 24.83
N LEU A 367 -15.35 2.74 24.49
CA LEU A 367 -14.07 3.36 24.11
C LEU A 367 -13.10 3.29 25.30
N ARG A 368 -11.85 2.87 25.07
CA ARG A 368 -10.78 2.74 26.06
C ARG A 368 -9.45 3.20 25.47
N GLY A 369 -8.59 3.77 26.31
CA GLY A 369 -7.18 4.00 25.99
C GLY A 369 -6.31 2.99 26.72
N TYR A 370 -5.56 2.19 25.96
CA TYR A 370 -4.61 1.22 26.51
C TYR A 370 -3.18 1.66 26.29
N ARG A 371 -2.36 1.55 27.33
CA ARG A 371 -0.95 1.89 27.26
C ARG A 371 -0.21 0.82 26.46
N ALA A 372 0.43 1.24 25.37
CA ALA A 372 1.13 0.32 24.46
C ALA A 372 2.27 -0.45 25.14
N ASP A 373 2.92 0.15 26.14
CA ASP A 373 3.99 -0.48 26.92
C ASP A 373 3.50 -1.55 27.91
N ARG A 374 2.18 -1.74 28.02
CA ARG A 374 1.54 -2.75 28.88
C ARG A 374 0.86 -3.87 28.10
N ILE A 375 1.06 -3.87 26.78
CA ILE A 375 0.66 -4.97 25.91
C ILE A 375 1.85 -5.95 25.85
N ALA A 376 1.61 -7.19 26.25
CA ALA A 376 2.63 -8.25 26.24
C ALA A 376 2.61 -9.06 24.94
N GLY A 377 1.49 -9.05 24.22
CA GLY A 377 1.33 -9.79 22.98
C GLY A 377 0.08 -9.37 22.22
N VAL A 378 0.07 -9.70 20.94
CA VAL A 378 -1.00 -9.32 20.03
C VAL A 378 -1.29 -10.41 19.01
N ARG A 379 -2.58 -10.63 18.70
CA ARG A 379 -3.03 -11.60 17.71
C ARG A 379 -4.26 -11.07 16.97
N PRO A 380 -4.14 -10.68 15.68
CA PRO A 380 -5.31 -10.33 14.88
C PRO A 380 -6.21 -11.55 14.70
N THR A 381 -7.51 -11.32 14.59
CA THR A 381 -8.52 -12.36 14.42
C THR A 381 -9.18 -12.25 13.04
N GLU A 382 -9.92 -13.27 12.63
CA GLU A 382 -10.76 -13.22 11.42
C GLU A 382 -12.09 -12.48 11.66
N GLU A 383 -12.38 -12.13 12.91
CA GLU A 383 -13.61 -11.42 13.28
C GLU A 383 -13.49 -9.94 12.90
N ALA A 384 -14.31 -9.49 11.97
CA ALA A 384 -14.34 -8.09 11.58
C ALA A 384 -15.23 -7.24 12.50
N PHE A 385 -15.03 -5.92 12.48
CA PHE A 385 -15.89 -4.95 13.14
C PHE A 385 -16.38 -3.87 12.19
N SER A 386 -17.54 -3.29 12.51
CA SER A 386 -18.05 -2.09 11.84
C SER A 386 -17.60 -0.86 12.63
N PRO A 387 -16.84 0.06 12.02
CA PRO A 387 -16.24 1.17 12.75
C PRO A 387 -17.30 2.14 13.27
N ARG A 388 -17.24 2.46 14.57
CA ARG A 388 -18.05 3.50 15.22
C ARG A 388 -17.34 4.85 15.29
N PHE A 389 -16.02 4.80 15.22
CA PHE A 389 -15.12 5.94 15.21
C PHE A 389 -14.26 5.91 13.95
N LEU A 390 -13.54 6.99 13.68
CA LEU A 390 -12.57 7.05 12.60
C LEU A 390 -11.43 6.09 12.90
N VAL A 391 -11.16 5.18 11.96
CA VAL A 391 -9.95 4.35 11.97
C VAL A 391 -8.84 5.16 11.33
N GLU A 392 -7.75 5.37 12.06
CA GLU A 392 -6.64 6.27 11.67
C GLU A 392 -5.33 5.51 11.41
N PHE A 393 -5.42 4.22 11.08
CA PHE A 393 -4.29 3.32 10.90
C PHE A 393 -3.81 3.15 9.46
#